data_AF-A0A927K116-F1
#
_entry.id   AF-A0A927K116-F1
#
_cell.length_a   1.000
_cell.length_b   1.000
_cell.length_c   1.000
_cell.angle_alpha   90.00
_cell.angle_beta   90.00
_cell.angle_gamma   90.00
#
_symmetry.space_group_name_H-M   'P 1'
#
loop_
_entity.id
_entity.type
_entity.pdbx_description
1 polymer ?
#
loop_
_entity_poly.entity_id
_entity_poly.type
_entity_poly.pdbx_seq_one_letter_code
_entity_poly.pdbx_strand_id
1 'polypeptide(L)'
;MAARKGIRVGLLACLGWWLAAVVLAGRSDRAWVHGIAAVLAGIAGTTLPDLDLILPLDHRSALTHSLLPIALAGATRHWRPVAAGLAIGIGLHLAADSFPNAMRGFATVKLPFAGSIGGGASYAWLGIQAVAATLGGAMLLAAALPARVAAIVALTLFAIGTAYLLATDGGWWAMSVYAAFGWLAVRRRT
;
A
#
# COMPACT_ATOMS: atom_id res chain seq x y z
N MET A 1 1.39 0.52 27.97
CA MET A 1 1.33 -0.93 27.66
C MET A 1 0.19 -1.28 26.69
N ALA A 2 -1.00 -0.70 26.82
CA ALA A 2 -2.14 -0.92 25.92
C ALA A 2 -1.90 -0.52 24.45
N ALA A 3 -1.26 0.63 24.18
CA ALA A 3 -0.98 1.09 22.81
C ALA A 3 -0.08 0.13 22.00
N ARG A 4 0.96 -0.43 22.62
CA ARG A 4 1.82 -1.45 21.98
C ARG A 4 1.07 -2.76 21.71
N LYS A 5 0.08 -3.12 22.54
CA LYS A 5 -0.76 -4.30 22.33
C LYS A 5 -1.68 -4.09 21.11
N GLY A 6 -2.26 -2.90 20.96
CA GLY A 6 -3.07 -2.53 19.80
C GLY A 6 -2.30 -2.60 18.48
N ILE A 7 -1.10 -2.01 18.43
CA ILE A 7 -0.21 -2.04 17.24
C ILE A 7 0.11 -3.48 16.84
N ARG A 8 0.48 -4.34 17.80
CA ARG A 8 0.79 -5.76 17.52
C ARG A 8 -0.42 -6.52 16.96
N VAL A 9 -1.61 -6.29 17.51
CA VAL A 9 -2.84 -6.95 17.01
C VAL A 9 -3.15 -6.51 15.59
N GLY A 10 -3.01 -5.21 15.28
CA GLY A 10 -3.19 -4.69 13.92
C GLY A 10 -2.20 -5.30 12.91
N LEU A 11 -0.92 -5.38 13.27
CA LEU A 11 0.12 -5.96 12.40
C LEU A 11 -0.02 -7.47 12.23
N LEU A 12 -0.48 -8.20 13.25
CA LEU A 12 -0.81 -9.63 13.10
C LEU A 12 -2.01 -9.84 12.17
N ALA A 13 -3.02 -8.95 12.23
CA ALA A 13 -4.14 -9.00 11.30
C ALA A 13 -3.68 -8.74 9.86
N CYS A 14 -2.77 -7.78 9.65
CA CYS A 14 -2.13 -7.53 8.35
C CYS A 14 -1.49 -8.81 7.76
N LEU A 15 -0.67 -9.51 8.55
CA LEU A 15 -0.06 -10.77 8.13
C LEU A 15 -1.10 -11.85 7.82
N GLY A 16 -2.20 -11.90 8.59
CA GLY A 16 -3.33 -12.79 8.31
C GLY A 16 -3.99 -12.51 6.96
N TRP A 17 -4.26 -11.25 6.65
CA TRP A 17 -4.81 -10.84 5.35
C TRP A 17 -3.87 -11.16 4.20
N TRP A 18 -2.57 -10.88 4.36
CA TRP A 18 -1.56 -11.20 3.36
C TRP A 18 -1.45 -12.71 3.11
N LEU A 19 -1.38 -13.52 4.17
CA LEU A 19 -1.33 -14.98 4.05
C LEU A 19 -2.57 -15.53 3.36
N ALA A 20 -3.76 -15.03 3.73
CA ALA A 20 -5.01 -15.42 3.09
C ALA A 20 -5.01 -15.07 1.59
N ALA A 21 -4.50 -13.89 1.21
CA ALA A 21 -4.37 -13.49 -0.18
C ALA A 21 -3.46 -14.45 -0.97
N VAL A 22 -2.27 -14.75 -0.45
CA VAL A 22 -1.30 -15.68 -1.06
C VAL A 22 -1.90 -17.07 -1.22
N VAL A 23 -2.55 -17.57 -0.17
CA VAL A 23 -3.20 -18.89 -0.17
C VAL A 23 -4.31 -18.97 -1.20
N LEU A 24 -5.19 -17.97 -1.28
CA LEU A 24 -6.28 -17.95 -2.25
C LEU A 24 -5.76 -17.88 -3.68
N ALA A 25 -4.78 -17.01 -3.94
CA ALA A 25 -4.17 -16.88 -5.26
C ALA A 25 -3.46 -18.17 -5.71
N GLY A 26 -2.85 -18.90 -4.79
CA GLY A 26 -2.16 -20.17 -5.09
C GLY A 26 -3.08 -21.39 -5.23
N ARG A 27 -4.34 -21.33 -4.79
CA ARG A 27 -5.27 -22.48 -4.78
C ARG A 27 -6.30 -22.49 -5.90
N SER A 28 -6.39 -21.43 -6.70
CA SER A 28 -7.41 -21.29 -7.74
C SER A 28 -6.98 -20.32 -8.82
N ASP A 29 -7.24 -20.67 -10.07
CA ASP A 29 -7.04 -19.79 -11.23
C ASP A 29 -8.31 -18.99 -11.62
N ARG A 30 -9.37 -19.09 -10.82
CA ARG A 30 -10.61 -18.36 -11.08
C ARG A 30 -10.40 -16.86 -10.86
N ALA A 31 -10.69 -16.05 -11.87
CA ALA A 31 -10.52 -14.60 -11.82
C ALA A 31 -11.14 -13.92 -10.59
N TRP A 32 -12.31 -14.36 -10.14
CA TRP A 32 -12.93 -13.83 -8.92
C TRP A 32 -12.16 -14.15 -7.64
N VAL A 33 -11.52 -15.32 -7.55
CA VAL A 33 -10.67 -15.68 -6.41
C VAL A 33 -9.41 -14.82 -6.40
N HIS A 34 -8.81 -14.59 -7.57
CA HIS A 34 -7.70 -13.64 -7.72
C HIS A 34 -8.10 -12.20 -7.39
N GLY A 35 -9.33 -11.80 -7.75
CA GLY A 35 -9.88 -10.50 -7.36
C GLY A 35 -10.04 -10.36 -5.85
N ILE A 36 -10.57 -11.38 -5.16
CA ILE A 36 -10.65 -11.42 -3.70
C ILE A 36 -9.24 -11.36 -3.10
N ALA A 37 -8.30 -12.14 -3.62
CA ALA A 37 -6.91 -12.12 -3.17
C ALA A 37 -6.28 -10.72 -3.30
N ALA A 38 -6.53 -10.02 -4.41
CA ALA A 38 -6.08 -8.64 -4.58
C ALA A 38 -6.71 -7.68 -3.55
N VAL A 39 -7.99 -7.84 -3.21
CA VAL A 39 -8.62 -7.03 -2.15
C VAL A 39 -7.99 -7.28 -0.79
N LEU A 40 -7.82 -8.55 -0.40
CA LEU A 40 -7.17 -8.92 0.88
C LEU A 40 -5.74 -8.41 0.95
N ALA A 41 -4.99 -8.52 -0.16
CA ALA A 41 -3.66 -7.99 -0.29
C ALA A 41 -3.62 -6.46 -0.18
N GLY A 42 -4.60 -5.74 -0.74
CA GLY A 42 -4.73 -4.30 -0.58
C GLY A 42 -5.00 -3.89 0.87
N ILE A 43 -5.87 -4.62 1.58
CA ILE A 43 -6.10 -4.41 3.01
C ILE A 43 -4.82 -4.66 3.82
N ALA A 44 -4.07 -5.71 3.50
CA ALA A 44 -2.76 -5.92 4.14
C ALA A 44 -1.82 -4.75 3.86
N GLY A 45 -1.75 -4.29 2.60
CA GLY A 45 -0.87 -3.22 2.16
C GLY A 45 -1.05 -1.88 2.87
N THR A 46 -2.23 -1.60 3.44
CA THR A 46 -2.45 -0.35 4.19
C THR A 46 -1.73 -0.30 5.53
N THR A 47 -1.18 -1.43 6.01
CA THR A 47 -0.49 -1.53 7.31
C THR A 47 0.80 -2.35 7.23
N LEU A 48 1.08 -3.01 6.11
CA LEU A 48 2.30 -3.79 5.91
C LEU A 48 3.60 -2.96 6.06
N PRO A 49 3.68 -1.70 5.61
CA PRO A 49 4.88 -0.89 5.80
C PRO A 49 5.29 -0.73 7.28
N ASP A 50 4.31 -0.68 8.18
CA ASP A 50 4.50 -0.57 9.64
C ASP A 50 4.99 -1.87 10.31
N LEU A 51 5.24 -2.94 9.55
CA LEU A 51 5.96 -4.11 10.10
C LEU A 51 7.34 -3.71 10.64
N ASP A 52 7.92 -2.59 10.18
CA ASP A 52 9.13 -2.03 10.76
C ASP A 52 9.01 -1.67 12.25
N LEU A 53 7.81 -1.46 12.79
CA LEU A 53 7.57 -1.20 14.21
C LEU A 53 7.73 -2.44 15.11
N ILE A 54 7.69 -3.64 14.53
CA ILE A 54 7.84 -4.91 15.26
C ILE A 54 9.07 -5.71 14.85
N LEU A 55 9.59 -5.46 13.66
CA LEU A 55 10.88 -5.97 13.20
C LEU A 55 12.02 -5.15 13.82
N PRO A 56 13.26 -5.66 13.84
CA PRO A 56 14.43 -4.90 14.28
C PRO A 56 14.84 -3.87 13.20
N LEU A 57 13.90 -3.01 12.81
CA LEU A 57 14.05 -1.94 11.83
C LEU A 57 13.69 -0.61 12.50
N ASP A 58 14.25 0.49 12.01
CA ASP A 58 13.78 1.80 12.41
C ASP A 58 12.42 2.09 11.75
N HIS A 59 11.54 2.81 12.45
CA HIS A 59 10.26 3.25 11.90
C HIS A 59 10.44 4.04 10.60
N ARG A 60 9.57 3.81 9.62
CA ARG A 60 9.69 4.31 8.25
C ARG A 60 10.97 3.81 7.59
N SER A 61 11.20 2.50 7.74
CA SER A 61 12.30 1.81 7.07
C SER A 61 12.12 1.90 5.56
N ALA A 62 13.17 2.30 4.85
CA ALA A 62 13.17 2.30 3.39
C ALA A 62 12.95 0.89 2.79
N LEU A 63 13.12 -0.18 3.57
CA LEU A 63 12.82 -1.53 3.12
C LEU A 63 11.30 -1.77 3.04
N THR A 64 10.55 -1.39 4.07
CA THR A 64 9.11 -1.63 4.15
C THR A 64 8.31 -0.51 3.49
N HIS A 65 8.83 0.72 3.51
CA HIS A 65 8.24 1.91 2.88
C HIS A 65 8.77 2.11 1.46
N SER A 66 8.72 1.06 0.65
CA SER A 66 9.21 1.09 -0.73
C SER A 66 8.44 0.14 -1.64
N LEU A 67 8.86 0.08 -2.90
CA LEU A 67 8.40 -0.93 -3.84
C LEU A 67 8.96 -2.33 -3.55
N LEU A 68 9.88 -2.50 -2.59
CA LEU A 68 10.50 -3.81 -2.31
C LEU A 68 9.48 -4.90 -1.93
N PRO A 69 8.52 -4.68 -1.01
CA PRO A 69 7.52 -5.71 -0.68
C PRO A 69 6.68 -6.11 -1.90
N ILE A 70 6.39 -5.15 -2.78
CA ILE A 70 5.66 -5.38 -4.03
C ILE A 70 6.51 -6.20 -5.00
N ALA A 71 7.80 -5.88 -5.13
CA ALA A 71 8.72 -6.61 -6.00
C ALA A 71 8.89 -8.08 -5.56
N LEU A 72 8.98 -8.31 -4.25
CA LEU A 72 9.04 -9.67 -3.69
C LEU A 72 7.75 -10.45 -3.97
N ALA A 73 6.58 -9.84 -3.78
CA ALA A 73 5.30 -10.46 -4.14
C ALA A 73 5.16 -10.69 -5.66
N GLY A 74 5.67 -9.76 -6.47
CA GLY A 74 5.62 -9.81 -7.93
C GLY A 74 6.62 -10.78 -8.57
N ALA A 75 7.60 -11.28 -7.80
CA ALA A 75 8.61 -12.23 -8.28
C ALA A 75 8.00 -13.54 -8.77
N THR A 76 6.78 -13.86 -8.34
CA THR A 76 6.07 -15.06 -8.80
C THR A 76 4.81 -14.72 -9.60
N ARG A 77 4.73 -15.25 -10.83
CA ARG A 77 3.66 -14.89 -11.79
C ARG A 77 2.25 -15.14 -11.24
N HIS A 78 2.06 -16.19 -10.45
CA HIS A 78 0.77 -16.55 -9.86
C HIS A 78 0.33 -15.57 -8.75
N TRP A 79 1.26 -14.77 -8.20
CA TRP A 79 0.97 -13.75 -7.19
C TRP A 79 0.77 -12.36 -7.78
N ARG A 80 0.70 -12.20 -9.11
CA ARG A 80 0.45 -10.89 -9.74
C ARG A 80 -0.80 -10.18 -9.21
N PRO A 81 -1.94 -10.85 -8.95
CA PRO A 81 -3.10 -10.20 -8.32
C PRO A 81 -2.81 -9.73 -6.89
N VAL A 82 -2.06 -10.52 -6.11
CA VAL A 82 -1.62 -10.18 -4.74
C VAL A 82 -0.69 -8.97 -4.78
N ALA A 83 0.30 -8.97 -5.67
CA ALA A 83 1.21 -7.85 -5.87
C ALA A 83 0.46 -6.57 -6.30
N ALA A 84 -0.58 -6.69 -7.14
CA ALA A 84 -1.41 -5.56 -7.54
C ALA A 84 -2.16 -4.94 -6.35
N GLY A 85 -2.80 -5.79 -5.54
CA GLY A 85 -3.47 -5.37 -4.32
C GLY A 85 -2.52 -4.70 -3.32
N LEU A 86 -1.42 -5.39 -2.99
CA LEU A 86 -0.35 -4.87 -2.12
C LEU A 86 0.16 -3.51 -2.61
N ALA A 87 0.38 -3.35 -3.90
CA ALA A 87 0.88 -2.11 -4.48
C ALA A 87 -0.08 -0.93 -4.27
N ILE A 88 -1.38 -1.14 -4.47
CA ILE A 88 -2.40 -0.11 -4.21
C ILE A 88 -2.46 0.21 -2.71
N GLY A 89 -2.51 -0.80 -1.84
CA GLY A 89 -2.57 -0.62 -0.39
C GLY A 89 -1.35 0.12 0.17
N ILE A 90 -0.15 -0.31 -0.21
CA ILE A 90 1.11 0.34 0.18
C ILE A 90 1.15 1.77 -0.39
N GLY A 91 0.75 1.97 -1.64
CA GLY A 91 0.71 3.30 -2.25
C GLY A 91 -0.19 4.29 -1.49
N LEU A 92 -1.33 3.83 -0.99
CA LEU A 92 -2.21 4.62 -0.12
C LEU A 92 -1.58 4.92 1.24
N HIS A 93 -0.94 3.92 1.85
CA HIS A 93 -0.23 4.08 3.12
C HIS A 93 0.87 5.14 3.01
N LEU A 94 1.77 4.99 2.02
CA LEU A 94 2.88 5.92 1.78
C LEU A 94 2.40 7.33 1.42
N ALA A 95 1.26 7.43 0.72
CA ALA A 95 0.65 8.72 0.43
C ALA A 95 0.20 9.44 1.72
N ALA A 96 -0.46 8.74 2.66
CA ALA A 96 -0.81 9.32 3.95
C ALA A 96 0.45 9.73 4.73
N ASP A 97 1.46 8.88 4.72
CA ASP A 97 2.74 9.08 5.40
C ASP A 97 3.58 10.24 4.84
N SER A 98 3.22 10.74 3.65
CA SER A 98 3.83 11.92 3.02
C SER A 98 3.31 13.25 3.60
N PHE A 99 2.30 13.25 4.48
CA PHE A 99 1.72 14.46 5.08
C PHE A 99 1.80 14.52 6.62
N PRO A 100 2.96 14.25 7.27
CA PRO A 100 3.10 14.49 8.68
C PRO A 100 3.20 16.00 8.96
N ASN A 101 2.91 16.40 10.20
CA ASN A 101 3.10 17.79 10.67
C ASN A 101 4.54 18.29 10.47
N ALA A 102 5.55 17.42 10.63
CA ALA A 102 6.94 17.68 10.26
C ALA A 102 7.74 16.38 10.08
N MET A 103 8.56 16.31 9.03
CA MET A 103 9.46 15.18 8.73
C MET A 103 10.79 15.31 9.49
N ARG A 104 10.79 15.02 10.79
CA ARG A 104 11.95 15.16 11.69
C ARG A 104 12.12 13.94 12.60
N GLY A 105 13.37 13.60 12.92
CA GLY A 105 13.70 12.54 13.88
C GLY A 105 13.03 11.21 13.54
N PHE A 106 12.16 10.73 14.42
CA PHE A 106 11.43 9.47 14.24
C PHE A 106 10.54 9.45 12.98
N ALA A 107 10.14 10.60 12.42
CA ALA A 107 9.30 10.64 11.23
C ALA A 107 10.06 10.46 9.89
N THR A 108 11.39 10.66 9.84
CA THR A 108 12.14 10.56 8.57
C THR A 108 12.22 9.11 8.06
N VAL A 109 12.51 8.90 6.79
CA VAL A 109 12.81 7.57 6.24
C VAL A 109 14.23 7.16 6.62
N LYS A 110 14.44 5.90 6.98
CA LYS A 110 15.77 5.36 7.35
C LYS A 110 16.21 4.28 6.39
N LEU A 111 17.44 4.41 5.90
CA LEU A 111 18.10 3.37 5.15
C LEU A 111 18.71 2.34 6.11
N PRO A 112 18.62 1.04 5.78
CA PRO A 112 19.32 0.03 6.55
C PRO A 112 20.82 0.34 6.55
N PHE A 113 21.44 0.32 7.74
CA PHE A 113 22.87 0.58 7.97
C PHE A 113 23.37 2.02 7.69
N ALA A 114 22.55 2.93 7.15
CA ALA A 114 22.94 4.31 6.85
C ALA A 114 22.13 5.38 7.59
N GLY A 115 21.06 4.99 8.30
CA GLY A 115 20.25 5.90 9.10
C GLY A 115 19.34 6.80 8.28
N SER A 116 18.95 7.93 8.86
CA SER A 116 17.96 8.84 8.27
C SER A 116 18.47 9.56 7.01
N ILE A 117 17.65 9.58 5.96
CA ILE A 117 17.94 10.35 4.72
C ILE A 117 17.60 11.85 4.82
N GLY A 118 17.04 12.28 5.95
CA GLY A 118 16.65 13.67 6.19
C GLY A 118 15.26 14.01 5.63
N GLY A 119 14.71 15.15 6.05
CA GLY A 119 13.30 15.49 5.83
C GLY A 119 12.91 15.61 4.35
N GLY A 120 13.66 16.41 3.58
CA GLY A 120 13.37 16.62 2.15
C GLY A 120 13.44 15.33 1.32
N ALA A 121 14.49 14.53 1.51
CA ALA A 121 14.63 13.26 0.83
C ALA A 121 13.57 12.24 1.28
N SER A 122 13.10 12.30 2.53
CA SER A 122 12.00 11.44 3.02
C SER A 122 10.67 11.76 2.35
N TYR A 123 10.33 13.04 2.17
CA TYR A 123 9.14 13.43 1.39
C TYR A 123 9.23 12.94 -0.06
N ALA A 124 10.39 13.15 -0.70
CA ALA A 124 10.60 12.69 -2.07
C ALA A 124 10.50 11.16 -2.18
N TRP A 125 11.11 10.44 -1.24
CA TRP A 125 11.05 8.98 -1.19
C TRP A 125 9.61 8.48 -1.07
N LEU A 126 8.88 8.92 -0.05
CA LEU A 126 7.51 8.46 0.19
C LEU A 126 6.58 8.84 -0.97
N GLY A 127 6.68 10.07 -1.49
CA GLY A 127 5.87 10.54 -2.60
C GLY A 127 6.11 9.76 -3.91
N ILE A 128 7.38 9.55 -4.29
CA ILE A 128 7.73 8.78 -5.49
C ILE A 128 7.25 7.33 -5.35
N GLN A 129 7.50 6.71 -4.20
CA GLN A 129 7.10 5.33 -3.96
C GLN A 129 5.58 5.18 -3.92
N ALA A 130 4.85 6.13 -3.33
CA ALA A 130 3.38 6.15 -3.33
C ALA A 130 2.82 6.21 -4.75
N VAL A 131 3.33 7.13 -5.59
CA VAL A 131 2.89 7.27 -6.99
C VAL A 131 3.21 6.01 -7.79
N ALA A 132 4.44 5.51 -7.70
CA ALA A 132 4.87 4.33 -8.41
C ALA A 132 4.07 3.08 -8.00
N ALA A 133 3.81 2.91 -6.69
CA ALA A 133 3.06 1.78 -6.16
C ALA A 133 1.59 1.83 -6.62
N THR A 134 0.93 2.98 -6.49
CA THR A 134 -0.48 3.10 -6.88
C THR A 134 -0.69 2.92 -8.38
N LEU A 135 0.14 3.58 -9.22
CA LEU A 135 0.04 3.44 -10.67
C LEU A 135 0.43 2.03 -11.14
N GLY A 136 1.55 1.51 -10.63
CA GLY A 136 2.00 0.16 -10.93
C GLY A 136 0.99 -0.90 -10.50
N GLY A 137 0.37 -0.73 -9.33
CA GLY A 137 -0.70 -1.58 -8.83
C GLY A 137 -1.93 -1.57 -9.71
N ALA A 138 -2.40 -0.39 -10.14
CA ALA A 138 -3.53 -0.27 -11.06
C ALA A 138 -3.23 -0.92 -12.43
N MET A 139 -2.03 -0.71 -12.98
CA MET A 139 -1.59 -1.34 -14.22
C MET A 139 -1.52 -2.86 -14.08
N LEU A 140 -0.97 -3.35 -12.98
CA LEU A 140 -0.83 -4.79 -12.72
C LEU A 140 -2.20 -5.44 -12.52
N LEU A 141 -3.14 -4.76 -11.84
CA LEU A 141 -4.51 -5.23 -11.65
C LEU A 141 -5.22 -5.38 -13.00
N ALA A 142 -5.13 -4.36 -13.85
CA ALA A 142 -5.71 -4.39 -15.19
C ALA A 142 -5.09 -5.47 -16.08
N ALA A 143 -3.80 -5.76 -15.92
CA ALA A 143 -3.11 -6.80 -16.66
C ALA A 143 -3.37 -8.22 -16.11
N ALA A 144 -3.72 -8.34 -14.83
CA ALA A 144 -3.87 -9.64 -14.16
C ALA A 144 -5.31 -10.18 -14.18
N LEU A 145 -6.31 -9.33 -14.36
CA LEU A 145 -7.72 -9.70 -14.23
C LEU A 145 -8.54 -9.30 -15.46
N PRO A 146 -9.62 -10.04 -15.80
CA PRO A 146 -10.60 -9.60 -16.78
C PRO A 146 -11.18 -8.23 -16.42
N ALA A 147 -11.40 -7.36 -17.41
CA ALA A 147 -11.76 -5.95 -17.20
C ALA A 147 -12.92 -5.73 -16.21
N ARG A 148 -13.97 -6.55 -16.28
CA ARG A 148 -15.11 -6.47 -15.35
C ARG A 148 -14.72 -6.74 -13.90
N VAL A 149 -13.90 -7.76 -13.68
CA VAL A 149 -13.41 -8.13 -12.35
C VAL A 149 -12.43 -7.07 -11.85
N ALA A 150 -11.49 -6.62 -12.70
CA ALA A 150 -10.54 -5.56 -12.38
C ALA A 150 -11.25 -4.26 -11.97
N ALA A 151 -12.30 -3.85 -12.68
CA ALA A 151 -13.08 -2.66 -12.36
C ALA A 151 -13.79 -2.77 -11.00
N ILE A 152 -14.40 -3.92 -10.71
CA ILE A 152 -15.05 -4.16 -9.41
C ILE A 152 -14.02 -4.15 -8.28
N VAL A 153 -12.89 -4.84 -8.46
CA VAL A 153 -11.81 -4.86 -7.47
C VAL A 153 -11.23 -3.46 -7.25
N ALA A 154 -11.00 -2.69 -8.33
CA ALA A 154 -10.52 -1.32 -8.23
C ALA A 154 -11.52 -0.42 -7.46
N LEU A 155 -12.82 -0.56 -7.71
CA LEU A 155 -13.85 0.17 -6.96
C LEU A 155 -13.88 -0.24 -5.48
N THR A 156 -13.75 -1.53 -5.18
CA THR A 156 -13.67 -2.03 -3.81
C THR A 156 -12.43 -1.50 -3.09
N LEU A 157 -11.27 -1.57 -3.73
CA LEU A 157 -10.01 -1.03 -3.18
C LEU A 157 -10.07 0.49 -3.02
N PHE A 158 -10.73 1.21 -3.93
CA PHE A 158 -10.97 2.64 -3.78
C PHE A 158 -11.83 2.95 -2.55
N ALA A 159 -12.91 2.20 -2.32
CA ALA A 159 -13.77 2.39 -1.15
C ALA A 159 -13.02 2.09 0.15
N ILE A 160 -12.26 0.99 0.20
CA ILE A 160 -11.41 0.62 1.35
C ILE A 160 -10.33 1.69 1.57
N GLY A 161 -9.66 2.13 0.50
CA GLY A 161 -8.63 3.15 0.56
C GLY A 161 -9.16 4.49 1.06
N THR A 162 -10.36 4.87 0.63
CA THR A 162 -11.05 6.06 1.13
C THR A 162 -11.34 5.94 2.63
N ALA A 163 -11.90 4.81 3.06
CA ALA A 163 -12.17 4.58 4.49
C ALA A 163 -10.87 4.60 5.32
N TYR A 164 -9.80 4.01 4.81
CA TYR A 164 -8.47 4.03 5.43
C TYR A 164 -7.93 5.45 5.56
N LEU A 165 -7.92 6.24 4.48
CA LEU A 165 -7.41 7.61 4.49
C LEU A 165 -8.23 8.53 5.42
N LEU A 166 -9.55 8.34 5.50
CA LEU A 166 -10.39 9.08 6.45
C LEU A 166 -10.06 8.77 7.92
N ALA A 167 -9.55 7.57 8.19
CA ALA A 167 -9.18 7.12 9.53
C ALA A 167 -7.70 7.35 9.88
N THR A 168 -6.89 7.89 8.94
CA THR A 168 -5.43 8.00 9.09
C THR A 168 -5.00 9.46 9.12
N ASP A 169 -4.07 9.79 10.01
CA ASP A 169 -3.44 11.11 10.08
C ASP A 169 -2.77 11.46 8.74
N GLY A 170 -2.97 12.69 8.25
CA GLY A 170 -2.50 13.11 6.92
C GLY A 170 -3.31 12.57 5.75
N GLY A 171 -4.24 11.63 5.97
CA GLY A 171 -5.00 10.98 4.91
C GLY A 171 -5.95 11.92 4.16
N TRP A 172 -6.45 12.99 4.79
CA TRP A 172 -7.23 14.03 4.10
C TRP A 172 -6.45 14.69 2.97
N TRP A 173 -5.17 15.02 3.19
CA TRP A 173 -4.31 15.63 2.18
C TRP A 173 -4.03 14.67 1.03
N ALA A 174 -3.71 13.41 1.35
CA ALA A 174 -3.53 12.36 0.35
C ALA A 174 -4.80 12.19 -0.49
N MET A 175 -5.98 12.17 0.14
CA MET A 175 -7.26 12.06 -0.54
C MET A 175 -7.53 13.24 -1.47
N SER A 176 -7.23 14.48 -1.06
CA SER A 176 -7.35 15.66 -1.92
C SER A 176 -6.45 15.57 -3.15
N VAL A 177 -5.22 15.08 -3.01
CA VAL A 177 -4.29 14.87 -4.13
C VAL A 177 -4.84 13.80 -5.08
N TYR A 178 -5.26 12.64 -4.58
CA TYR A 178 -5.87 11.60 -5.41
C TYR A 178 -7.13 12.09 -6.13
N ALA A 179 -8.00 12.84 -5.46
CA ALA A 179 -9.20 13.42 -6.05
C ALA A 179 -8.86 14.42 -7.17
N ALA A 180 -7.87 15.28 -6.97
CA ALA A 180 -7.42 16.23 -7.99
C ALA A 180 -6.87 15.52 -9.24
N PHE A 181 -6.03 14.49 -9.07
CA PHE A 181 -5.52 13.69 -10.18
C PHE A 181 -6.63 12.90 -10.89
N GLY A 182 -7.55 12.29 -10.13
CA GLY A 182 -8.71 11.60 -10.68
C GLY A 182 -9.59 12.53 -11.52
N TRP A 183 -9.88 13.72 -11.01
CA TRP A 183 -10.63 14.74 -11.73
C TRP A 183 -9.95 15.16 -13.04
N LEU A 184 -8.64 15.44 -13.01
CA LEU A 184 -7.87 15.79 -14.20
C LEU A 184 -7.86 14.65 -15.24
N ALA A 185 -7.79 13.40 -14.79
CA ALA A 185 -7.81 12.23 -15.67
C ALA A 185 -9.16 12.06 -16.38
N VAL A 186 -10.28 12.31 -15.66
CA VAL A 186 -11.64 12.25 -16.23
C VAL A 186 -11.87 13.41 -17.20
N ARG A 187 -11.52 14.64 -16.81
CA ARG A 187 -11.75 15.84 -17.62
C ARG A 187 -11.04 15.80 -18.98
N ARG A 188 -9.88 15.14 -19.09
CA ARG A 188 -9.15 15.01 -20.37
C ARG A 188 -9.79 14.03 -21.36
N ARG A 189 -10.77 13.22 -20.91
CA ARG A 189 -11.44 12.21 -21.74
C ARG A 189 -12.84 12.65 -22.20
N THR A 190 -13.37 13.74 -21.65
CA THR A 190 -14.64 14.38 -22.01
C THR A 190 -14.37 15.59 -22.88
#